data_AF-A0A6L9QVD5-F1
#
_entry.id   AF-A0A6L9QVD5-F1
#
_cell.length_a   1.000
_cell.length_b   1.000
_cell.length_c   1.000
_cell.angle_alpha   90.00
_cell.angle_beta   90.00
_cell.angle_gamma   90.00
#
_symmetry.space_group_name_H-M   'P 1'
#
loop_
_entity.id
_entity.type
_entity.pdbx_description
1 polymer ?
#
loop_
_entity_poly.entity_id
_entity_poly.type
_entity_poly.pdbx_seq_one_letter_code
_entity_poly.pdbx_strand_id
1 'polypeptide(L)'
;MTAHFPPIDTDPHPALPVYSAGNFGEVAPDRISPVSWSLVGTPMERATRRLAARCFGERPWAQGSHYVFLGYFACKPYHNLSAYTRLASRLPLVTPEDVTAAYFEGARPPRLGRAREGALRQAAALPRLVRELTRLGPALQRLEEEVADLEQLARTAVSLGGEAALVEVLTRAAPVLDDAWD
;
A
#
# COMPACT_ATOMS: atom_id res chain seq x y z
N MET A 1 -16.46 -24.91 -23.52
CA MET A 1 -16.42 -23.61 -22.82
C MET A 1 -15.00 -23.42 -22.32
N THR A 2 -14.21 -22.57 -22.96
CA THR A 2 -12.86 -22.24 -22.47
C THR A 2 -13.03 -21.42 -21.19
N ALA A 3 -12.57 -21.98 -20.07
CA ALA A 3 -12.49 -21.23 -18.81
C ALA A 3 -11.52 -20.07 -19.03
N HIS A 4 -12.05 -18.86 -19.20
CA HIS A 4 -11.23 -17.67 -19.13
C HIS A 4 -10.94 -17.41 -17.66
N PHE A 5 -9.70 -17.68 -17.24
CA PHE A 5 -9.22 -17.16 -15.97
C PHE A 5 -9.25 -15.62 -16.04
N PRO A 6 -9.69 -14.95 -14.98
CA PRO A 6 -9.63 -13.49 -14.93
C PRO A 6 -8.18 -13.03 -15.10
N PRO A 7 -7.95 -11.83 -15.66
CA PRO A 7 -6.62 -11.24 -15.72
C PRO A 7 -6.01 -11.22 -14.32
N ILE A 8 -4.77 -11.72 -14.22
CA ILE A 8 -3.98 -11.70 -12.98
C ILE A 8 -3.53 -10.27 -12.68
N ASP A 9 -3.24 -9.51 -13.74
CA ASP A 9 -2.82 -8.12 -13.65
C ASP A 9 -4.00 -7.24 -13.23
N THR A 10 -3.72 -6.25 -12.39
CA THR A 10 -4.68 -5.19 -12.08
C THR A 10 -4.90 -4.29 -13.28
N ASP A 11 -6.11 -3.80 -13.51
CA ASP A 11 -6.33 -2.76 -14.50
C ASP A 11 -5.63 -1.46 -14.09
N PRO A 12 -4.75 -0.86 -14.92
CA PRO A 12 -4.14 0.43 -14.64
C PRO A 12 -5.19 1.52 -14.42
N HIS A 13 -4.96 2.40 -13.45
CA HIS A 13 -5.90 3.47 -13.16
C HIS A 13 -5.96 4.49 -14.33
N PRO A 14 -7.15 4.77 -14.90
CA PRO A 14 -7.28 5.51 -16.16
C PRO A 14 -6.77 6.95 -16.10
N ALA A 15 -6.83 7.58 -14.94
CA ALA A 15 -6.36 8.96 -14.72
C ALA A 15 -5.04 9.07 -13.94
N LEU A 16 -4.51 7.94 -13.44
CA LEU A 16 -3.32 7.89 -12.59
C LEU A 16 -2.42 6.72 -13.04
N PRO A 17 -1.91 6.71 -14.28
CA PRO A 17 -1.37 5.49 -14.90
C PRO A 17 0.12 5.26 -14.65
N VAL A 18 0.80 6.11 -13.86
CA VAL A 18 2.24 5.97 -13.61
C VAL A 18 2.48 5.22 -12.31
N TYR A 19 3.14 4.07 -12.43
CA TYR A 19 3.50 3.15 -11.35
C TYR A 19 5.01 3.07 -11.20
N SER A 20 5.48 2.81 -9.99
CA SER A 20 6.90 2.65 -9.68
C SER A 20 7.10 1.41 -8.82
N ALA A 21 8.18 0.68 -9.11
CA ALA A 21 8.61 -0.43 -8.27
C ALA A 21 9.12 0.11 -6.94
N GLY A 22 9.94 1.17 -6.94
CA GLY A 22 10.40 1.89 -5.74
C GLY A 22 10.64 0.98 -4.53
N ASN A 23 10.05 1.35 -3.39
CA ASN A 23 10.06 0.56 -2.16
C ASN A 23 9.64 -0.92 -2.33
N PHE A 24 8.66 -1.24 -3.20
CA PHE A 24 8.33 -2.65 -3.47
C PHE A 24 9.47 -3.41 -4.14
N GLY A 25 10.27 -2.74 -4.98
CA GLY A 25 11.46 -3.34 -5.58
C GLY A 25 12.51 -3.73 -4.54
N GLU A 26 12.56 -3.03 -3.40
CA GLU A 26 13.45 -3.34 -2.28
C GLU A 26 12.89 -4.46 -1.40
N VAL A 27 11.59 -4.39 -1.05
CA VAL A 27 10.93 -5.33 -0.12
C VAL A 27 10.56 -6.65 -0.80
N ALA A 28 10.18 -6.62 -2.07
CA ALA A 28 9.77 -7.77 -2.86
C ALA A 28 10.43 -7.73 -4.25
N PRO A 29 11.75 -7.97 -4.34
CA PRO A 29 12.49 -7.89 -5.60
C PRO A 29 12.03 -8.94 -6.63
N ASP A 30 11.61 -10.10 -6.12
CA ASP A 30 11.17 -11.24 -6.91
C ASP A 30 9.69 -11.18 -7.29
N ARG A 31 9.30 -12.06 -8.22
CA ARG A 31 7.89 -12.20 -8.57
C ARG A 31 7.11 -12.77 -7.39
N ILE A 32 6.03 -12.10 -7.03
CA ILE A 32 5.08 -12.58 -6.03
C ILE A 32 4.05 -13.45 -6.76
N SER A 33 3.63 -14.57 -6.15
CA SER A 33 2.56 -15.39 -6.75
C SER A 33 1.21 -14.68 -6.65
N PRO A 34 0.24 -14.93 -7.56
CA PRO A 34 -1.11 -14.36 -7.44
C PRO A 34 -1.79 -14.69 -6.11
N VAL A 35 -1.52 -15.88 -5.55
CA VAL A 35 -2.03 -16.31 -4.24
C VAL A 35 -1.44 -15.44 -3.13
N SER A 36 -0.11 -15.27 -3.11
CA SER A 36 0.56 -14.40 -2.13
C SER A 36 0.09 -12.95 -2.25
N TRP A 37 -0.09 -12.45 -3.49
CA TRP A 37 -0.64 -11.12 -3.73
C TRP A 37 -2.08 -10.98 -3.22
N SER A 38 -2.91 -12.02 -3.34
CA SER A 38 -4.29 -11.97 -2.85
C SER A 38 -4.40 -11.75 -1.34
N LEU A 39 -3.38 -12.14 -0.57
CA LEU A 39 -3.31 -11.96 0.88
C LEU A 39 -2.96 -10.52 1.29
N VAL A 40 -2.30 -9.76 0.41
CA VAL A 40 -1.74 -8.44 0.77
C VAL A 40 -2.28 -7.29 -0.09
N GLY A 41 -2.44 -7.49 -1.39
CA GLY A 41 -2.76 -6.43 -2.35
C GLY A 41 -4.12 -5.78 -2.13
N THR A 42 -5.20 -6.58 -2.07
CA THR A 42 -6.56 -6.04 -1.85
C THR A 42 -6.69 -5.41 -0.45
N PRO A 43 -6.23 -6.07 0.63
CA PRO A 43 -6.27 -5.46 1.96
C PRO A 43 -5.48 -4.15 2.04
N MET A 44 -4.25 -4.11 1.53
CA MET A 44 -3.38 -2.93 1.55
C MET A 44 -3.97 -1.75 0.75
N GLU A 45 -4.55 -2.02 -0.42
CA GLU A 45 -5.25 -1.01 -1.23
C GLU A 45 -6.44 -0.41 -0.46
N ARG A 46 -7.25 -1.26 0.19
CA ARG A 46 -8.38 -0.81 1.01
C ARG A 46 -7.92 -0.02 2.23
N ALA A 47 -6.89 -0.48 2.93
CA ALA A 47 -6.31 0.19 4.08
C ALA A 47 -5.79 1.58 3.71
N THR A 48 -5.09 1.69 2.59
CA THR A 48 -4.53 2.97 2.11
C THR A 48 -5.64 3.95 1.72
N ARG A 49 -6.74 3.47 1.11
CA ARG A 49 -7.94 4.31 0.89
C ARG A 49 -8.56 4.80 2.17
N ARG A 50 -8.72 3.92 3.16
CA ARG A 50 -9.26 4.29 4.49
C ARG A 50 -8.39 5.36 5.13
N LEU A 51 -7.07 5.16 5.15
CA LEU A 51 -6.11 6.13 5.67
C LEU A 51 -6.21 7.47 4.93
N ALA A 52 -6.21 7.45 3.59
CA ALA A 52 -6.36 8.65 2.78
C ALA A 52 -7.68 9.38 3.08
N ALA A 53 -8.79 8.66 3.27
CA ALA A 53 -10.07 9.25 3.64
C ALA A 53 -10.04 9.85 5.06
N ARG A 54 -9.41 9.19 6.03
CA ARG A 54 -9.25 9.71 7.41
C ARG A 54 -8.45 11.01 7.44
N CYS A 55 -7.38 11.08 6.65
CA CYS A 55 -6.49 12.24 6.58
C CYS A 55 -7.09 13.39 5.75
N PHE A 56 -7.66 13.10 4.58
CA PHE A 56 -7.99 14.09 3.56
C PHE A 56 -9.49 14.21 3.26
N GLY A 57 -10.35 13.44 3.93
CA GLY A 57 -11.76 13.28 3.57
C GLY A 57 -11.96 12.40 2.34
N GLU A 58 -13.20 12.01 2.06
CA GLU A 58 -13.53 11.23 0.87
C GLU A 58 -13.21 11.98 -0.43
N ARG A 59 -12.53 11.32 -1.37
CA ARG A 59 -12.10 11.90 -2.64
C ARG A 59 -12.57 11.05 -3.81
N PRO A 60 -13.26 11.62 -4.82
CA PRO A 60 -13.74 10.85 -5.97
C PRO A 60 -12.64 10.09 -6.72
N TRP A 61 -11.43 10.66 -6.81
CA TRP A 61 -10.30 10.03 -7.50
C TRP A 61 -9.70 8.84 -6.73
N ALA A 62 -9.99 8.71 -5.44
CA ALA A 62 -9.54 7.64 -4.57
C ALA A 62 -10.64 6.59 -4.30
N GLN A 63 -11.69 6.59 -5.11
CA GLN A 63 -12.85 5.69 -5.04
C GLN A 63 -12.96 4.86 -6.33
N GLY A 64 -13.93 3.94 -6.38
CA GLY A 64 -14.19 3.08 -7.54
C GLY A 64 -13.58 1.68 -7.43
N SER A 65 -13.68 0.93 -8.53
CA SER A 65 -13.30 -0.50 -8.61
C SER A 65 -11.83 -0.74 -8.96
N HIS A 66 -11.17 0.21 -9.62
CA HIS A 66 -9.74 0.10 -9.95
C HIS A 66 -8.89 0.28 -8.70
N TYR A 67 -7.75 -0.41 -8.60
CA TYR A 67 -6.74 -0.06 -7.61
C TYR A 67 -6.20 1.34 -7.89
N VAL A 68 -6.08 2.16 -6.83
CA VAL A 68 -5.67 3.55 -6.91
C VAL A 68 -4.25 3.69 -6.41
N PHE A 69 -3.89 3.07 -5.29
CA PHE A 69 -2.59 3.26 -4.65
C PHE A 69 -1.59 2.17 -5.00
N LEU A 70 -2.08 1.00 -5.40
CA LEU A 70 -1.27 -0.15 -5.78
C LEU A 70 -1.52 -0.56 -7.24
N GLY A 71 -0.60 -1.32 -7.79
CA GLY A 71 -0.73 -2.05 -9.05
C GLY A 71 0.00 -3.37 -8.96
N TYR A 72 -0.46 -4.35 -9.71
CA TYR A 72 0.17 -5.65 -9.82
C TYR A 72 0.20 -6.05 -11.28
N PHE A 73 1.41 -6.12 -11.84
CA PHE A 73 1.64 -6.33 -13.27
C PHE A 73 2.73 -7.38 -13.46
N ALA A 74 2.50 -8.36 -14.31
CA ALA A 74 3.47 -9.42 -14.62
C ALA A 74 4.05 -10.10 -13.36
N CYS A 75 3.18 -10.35 -12.38
CA CYS A 75 3.51 -10.93 -11.08
C CYS A 75 4.45 -10.08 -10.20
N LYS A 76 4.46 -8.76 -10.38
CA LYS A 76 5.21 -7.83 -9.54
C LYS A 76 4.30 -6.75 -8.95
N PRO A 77 4.44 -6.41 -7.66
CA PRO A 77 3.73 -5.30 -7.05
C PRO A 77 4.39 -3.96 -7.38
N TYR A 78 3.56 -2.92 -7.45
CA TYR A 78 3.96 -1.55 -7.72
C TYR A 78 3.14 -0.59 -6.86
N HIS A 79 3.75 0.50 -6.45
CA HIS A 79 3.01 1.64 -5.91
C HIS A 79 2.62 2.58 -7.04
N ASN A 80 1.41 3.12 -6.99
CA ASN A 80 0.92 4.09 -7.97
C ASN A 80 1.52 5.47 -7.68
N LEU A 81 2.68 5.74 -8.27
CA LEU A 81 3.38 7.01 -8.15
C LEU A 81 2.48 8.22 -8.47
N SER A 82 1.58 8.10 -9.43
CA SER A 82 0.61 9.17 -9.74
C SER A 82 -0.35 9.45 -8.58
N ALA A 83 -0.87 8.41 -7.91
CA ALA A 83 -1.77 8.58 -6.77
C ALA A 83 -1.05 9.24 -5.57
N TYR A 84 0.17 8.81 -5.25
CA TYR A 84 0.96 9.40 -4.17
C TYR A 84 1.37 10.84 -4.47
N THR A 85 1.75 11.14 -5.71
CA THR A 85 2.01 12.52 -6.18
C THR A 85 0.77 13.40 -6.06
N ARG A 86 -0.40 12.85 -6.40
CA ARG A 86 -1.68 13.56 -6.24
C ARG A 86 -1.99 13.83 -4.77
N LEU A 87 -1.73 12.87 -3.88
CA LEU A 87 -1.89 13.02 -2.44
C LEU A 87 -0.96 14.12 -1.90
N ALA A 88 0.32 14.07 -2.27
CA ALA A 88 1.36 15.02 -1.87
C ALA A 88 0.96 16.46 -2.21
N SER A 89 0.42 16.68 -3.41
CA SER A 89 -0.04 18.02 -3.85
C SER A 89 -1.15 18.64 -2.98
N ARG A 90 -1.76 17.87 -2.06
CA ARG A 90 -2.82 18.31 -1.14
C ARG A 90 -2.33 18.52 0.29
N LEU A 91 -1.10 18.14 0.58
CA LEU A 91 -0.48 18.39 1.87
C LEU A 91 0.11 19.81 1.89
N PRO A 92 -0.14 20.59 2.95
CA PRO A 92 0.60 21.83 3.14
C PRO A 92 2.06 21.49 3.44
N LEU A 93 2.98 22.28 2.88
CA LEU A 93 4.44 22.18 3.10
C LEU A 93 5.10 20.90 2.57
N VAL A 94 4.38 20.05 1.83
CA VAL A 94 4.94 18.86 1.17
C VAL A 94 4.75 19.02 -0.33
N THR A 95 5.84 18.81 -1.06
CA THR A 95 5.84 18.77 -2.52
C THR A 95 5.77 17.32 -3.01
N PRO A 96 5.29 17.07 -4.24
CA PRO A 96 5.45 15.76 -4.86
C PRO A 96 6.88 15.24 -4.84
N GLU A 97 7.85 16.13 -5.04
CA GLU A 97 9.27 15.82 -5.03
C GLU A 97 9.71 15.23 -3.67
N ASP A 98 9.24 15.78 -2.55
CA ASP A 98 9.54 15.27 -1.20
C ASP A 98 9.07 13.81 -1.04
N VAL A 99 7.86 13.49 -1.52
CA VAL A 99 7.32 12.12 -1.47
C VAL A 99 8.11 11.19 -2.38
N THR A 100 8.50 11.65 -3.56
CA THR A 100 9.31 10.81 -4.46
C THR A 100 10.71 10.55 -3.94
N ALA A 101 11.34 11.55 -3.31
CA ALA A 101 12.65 11.40 -2.68
C ALA A 101 12.60 10.41 -1.51
N ALA A 102 11.55 10.44 -0.69
CA ALA A 102 11.42 9.59 0.48
C ALA A 102 10.97 8.15 0.18
N TYR A 103 10.11 7.95 -0.83
CA TYR A 103 9.41 6.67 -1.01
C TYR A 103 9.57 6.01 -2.39
N PHE A 104 10.09 6.74 -3.37
CA PHE A 104 10.19 6.30 -4.76
C PHE A 104 11.59 6.51 -5.35
N GLU A 105 12.63 6.43 -4.51
CA GLU A 105 14.04 6.52 -4.93
C GLU A 105 14.36 7.80 -5.74
N GLY A 106 13.66 8.91 -5.47
CA GLY A 106 13.85 10.16 -6.20
C GLY A 106 13.31 10.18 -7.62
N ALA A 107 12.44 9.22 -8.00
CA ALA A 107 11.79 9.20 -9.29
C ALA A 107 11.07 10.53 -9.59
N ARG A 108 11.18 11.03 -10.82
CA ARG A 108 10.54 12.30 -11.18
C ARG A 108 9.01 12.22 -11.00
N PRO A 109 8.37 13.14 -10.25
CA PRO A 109 6.92 13.11 -10.08
C PRO A 109 6.20 13.34 -11.41
N PRO A 110 5.14 12.56 -11.72
CA PRO A 110 4.35 12.73 -12.92
C PRO A 110 3.64 14.09 -12.93
N ARG A 111 3.52 14.68 -14.12
CA ARG A 111 2.77 15.93 -14.32
C ARG A 111 1.27 15.64 -14.31
N LEU A 112 0.66 15.79 -13.14
CA LEU A 112 -0.79 15.66 -13.00
C LEU A 112 -1.47 17.01 -13.23
N GLY A 113 -2.66 17.00 -13.83
CA GLY A 113 -3.49 18.20 -13.94
C GLY A 113 -3.73 18.82 -12.55
N ARG A 114 -3.59 20.15 -12.44
CA ARG A 114 -3.79 20.87 -11.17
C ARG A 114 -5.24 20.77 -10.72
N ALA A 115 -5.52 19.86 -9.80
CA ALA A 115 -6.71 19.97 -8.99
C ALA A 115 -6.41 20.98 -7.87
N ARG A 116 -6.76 22.25 -8.09
CA ARG A 116 -6.59 23.31 -7.07
C ARG A 116 -7.46 22.97 -5.86
N GLU A 117 -6.84 22.66 -4.73
CA GLU A 117 -7.51 22.72 -3.43
C GLU A 117 -7.22 24.07 -2.80
N GLY A 118 -8.23 24.69 -2.20
CA GLY A 118 -8.04 25.94 -1.46
C GLY A 118 -7.16 25.70 -0.23
N ALA A 119 -6.30 26.66 0.09
CA ALA A 119 -5.36 26.58 1.22
C ALA A 119 -6.04 26.21 2.56
N LEU A 120 -7.26 26.69 2.78
CA LEU A 120 -8.06 26.35 3.97
C LEU A 120 -8.37 24.85 4.08
N ARG A 121 -8.67 24.18 2.97
CA ARG A 121 -8.94 22.72 2.95
C ARG A 121 -7.66 21.91 3.17
N GLN A 122 -6.53 22.38 2.66
CA GLN A 122 -5.23 21.76 2.91
C GLN A 122 -4.82 21.91 4.37
N ALA A 123 -4.99 23.11 4.95
CA ALA A 123 -4.71 23.35 6.36
C ALA A 123 -5.62 22.51 7.28
N ALA A 124 -6.89 22.31 6.92
CA ALA A 124 -7.81 21.45 7.67
C ALA A 124 -7.41 19.96 7.71
N ALA A 125 -6.52 19.51 6.83
CA ALA A 125 -6.00 18.13 6.85
C ALA A 125 -4.92 17.93 7.94
N LEU A 126 -4.19 18.99 8.31
CA LEU A 126 -3.09 18.92 9.29
C LEU A 126 -3.48 18.27 10.63
N PRO A 127 -4.53 18.71 11.34
CA PRO A 127 -4.88 18.10 12.62
C PRO A 127 -5.29 16.62 12.47
N ARG A 128 -5.87 16.23 11.33
CA ARG A 128 -6.23 14.83 11.05
C ARG A 128 -4.98 13.99 10.84
N LEU A 129 -4.02 14.49 10.06
CA LEU A 129 -2.73 13.83 9.83
C LEU A 129 -1.96 13.64 11.12
N VAL A 130 -1.84 14.69 11.94
CA VAL A 130 -1.17 14.61 13.24
C VAL A 130 -1.84 13.55 14.11
N ARG A 131 -3.18 13.56 14.18
CA ARG A 131 -3.93 12.56 14.94
C ARG A 131 -3.65 11.13 14.43
N GLU A 132 -3.72 10.90 13.13
CA GLU A 132 -3.44 9.57 12.58
C GLU A 132 -1.98 9.16 12.84
N LEU A 133 -0.99 10.04 12.70
CA LEU A 133 0.41 9.76 13.03
C LEU A 133 0.60 9.37 14.50
N THR A 134 -0.02 10.10 15.42
CA THR A 134 0.06 9.79 16.86
C THR A 134 -0.60 8.46 17.21
N ARG A 135 -1.65 8.07 16.47
CA ARG A 135 -2.35 6.80 16.66
C ARG A 135 -1.55 5.62 16.06
N LEU A 136 -0.94 5.83 14.90
CA LEU A 136 -0.25 4.77 14.17
C LEU A 136 1.08 4.36 14.82
N GLY A 137 1.80 5.28 15.47
CA GLY A 137 3.10 4.98 16.06
C GLY A 137 3.14 3.73 16.95
N PRO A 138 2.35 3.67 18.05
CA PRO A 138 2.32 2.49 18.92
C PRO A 138 1.82 1.22 18.23
N ALA A 139 0.90 1.35 17.26
CA ALA A 139 0.37 0.22 16.51
C ALA A 139 1.44 -0.37 15.58
N LEU A 140 2.20 0.48 14.89
CA LEU A 140 3.31 0.05 14.03
C LEU A 140 4.38 -0.68 14.83
N GLN A 141 4.77 -0.14 16.00
CA GLN A 141 5.77 -0.79 16.83
C GLN A 141 5.33 -2.19 17.30
N ARG A 142 4.06 -2.34 17.71
CA ARG A 142 3.52 -3.66 18.07
C ARG A 142 3.52 -4.61 16.87
N LEU A 143 3.07 -4.14 15.70
CA LEU A 143 3.03 -4.96 14.49
C LEU A 143 4.43 -5.37 14.03
N GLU A 144 5.43 -4.51 14.18
CA GLU A 144 6.84 -4.83 13.88
C GLU A 144 7.35 -5.99 14.76
N GLU A 145 7.03 -5.96 16.06
CA GLU A 145 7.38 -7.05 17.00
C GLU A 145 6.68 -8.36 16.62
N GLU A 146 5.37 -8.31 16.34
CA GLU A 146 4.59 -9.50 15.95
C GLU A 146 5.04 -10.08 14.61
N VAL A 147 5.39 -9.24 13.63
CA VAL A 147 5.95 -9.67 12.34
C VAL A 147 7.32 -10.30 12.53
N ALA A 148 8.19 -9.76 13.39
CA ALA A 148 9.50 -10.34 13.68
C ALA A 148 9.38 -11.76 14.26
N ASP A 149 8.44 -11.96 15.19
CA ASP A 149 8.15 -13.29 15.76
C ASP A 149 7.61 -14.27 14.70
N LEU A 150 6.70 -13.81 13.83
CA LEU A 150 6.17 -14.61 12.73
C LEU A 150 7.24 -14.97 11.70
N GLU A 151 8.14 -14.05 11.37
CA GLU A 151 9.27 -14.31 10.48
C GLU A 151 10.18 -15.39 11.04
N GLN A 152 10.50 -15.31 12.33
CA GLN A 152 11.33 -16.33 12.99
C GLN A 152 10.64 -17.70 12.99
N LEU A 153 9.33 -17.74 13.28
CA LEU A 153 8.54 -18.97 13.24
C LEU A 153 8.49 -19.54 11.81
N ALA A 154 8.27 -18.71 10.80
CA ALA A 154 8.23 -19.10 9.39
C ALA A 154 9.58 -19.68 8.92
N ARG A 155 10.70 -19.01 9.23
CA ARG A 155 12.05 -19.51 8.91
C ARG A 155 12.31 -20.87 9.55
N THR A 156 11.86 -21.07 10.78
CA THR A 156 11.99 -22.34 11.50
C THR A 156 11.11 -23.44 10.90
N ALA A 157 9.86 -23.14 10.56
CA ALA A 157 8.95 -24.10 9.93
C ALA A 157 9.47 -24.56 8.56
N VAL A 158 10.01 -23.63 7.76
CA VAL A 158 10.62 -23.93 6.46
C VAL A 158 11.87 -24.78 6.62
N SER A 159 12.75 -24.48 7.58
CA SER A 159 13.99 -25.24 7.78
C SER A 159 13.75 -26.67 8.26
N LEU A 160 12.67 -26.90 9.01
CA LEU A 160 12.26 -28.22 9.49
C LEU A 160 11.45 -29.01 8.44
N GLY A 161 10.98 -28.37 7.37
CA GLY A 161 10.21 -29.01 6.29
C GLY A 161 8.84 -29.56 6.72
N GLY A 162 8.29 -29.08 7.84
CA GLY A 162 7.04 -29.59 8.40
C GLY A 162 5.82 -28.82 7.91
N GLU A 163 4.94 -29.46 7.14
CA GLU A 163 3.68 -28.85 6.67
C GLU A 163 2.80 -28.34 7.82
N ALA A 164 2.74 -29.09 8.93
CA ALA A 164 1.98 -28.67 10.12
C ALA A 164 2.52 -27.36 10.73
N ALA A 165 3.83 -27.15 10.72
CA ALA A 165 4.44 -25.93 11.22
C ALA A 165 4.13 -24.73 10.31
N LEU A 166 4.06 -24.95 8.98
CA LEU A 166 3.63 -23.90 8.04
C LEU A 166 2.16 -23.52 8.22
N VAL A 167 1.28 -24.50 8.49
CA VAL A 167 -0.13 -24.22 8.81
C VAL A 167 -0.26 -23.39 10.09
N GLU A 168 0.55 -23.70 11.12
CA GLU A 168 0.59 -22.92 12.34
C GLU A 168 1.02 -21.47 12.09
N VAL A 169 2.08 -21.27 11.29
CA VAL A 169 2.54 -19.93 10.87
C VAL A 169 1.41 -19.16 10.18
N LEU A 170 0.73 -19.77 9.20
CA LEU A 170 -0.37 -19.13 8.48
C LEU A 170 -1.54 -18.78 9.41
N THR A 171 -1.87 -19.66 10.34
CA THR A 171 -2.97 -19.45 11.30
C THR A 171 -2.66 -18.30 12.26
N ARG A 172 -1.40 -18.15 12.68
CA ARG A 172 -0.95 -17.04 13.52
C ARG A 172 -0.77 -15.73 12.74
N ALA A 173 -0.43 -15.80 11.45
CA ALA A 173 -0.26 -14.63 10.60
C ALA A 173 -1.58 -13.95 10.22
N ALA A 174 -2.67 -14.72 10.09
CA ALA A 174 -3.98 -14.18 9.72
C ALA A 174 -4.45 -13.00 10.58
N PRO A 175 -4.50 -13.09 11.93
CA PRO A 175 -4.93 -11.96 12.76
C PRO A 175 -3.98 -10.76 12.69
N VAL A 176 -2.68 -10.98 12.52
CA VAL A 176 -1.68 -9.90 12.39
C VAL A 176 -1.88 -9.15 11.08
N LEU A 177 -2.16 -9.86 9.98
CA LEU A 177 -2.50 -9.24 8.71
C LEU A 177 -3.81 -8.46 8.80
N ASP A 178 -4.84 -9.00 9.46
CA ASP A 178 -6.11 -8.29 9.64
C ASP A 178 -5.91 -6.98 10.43
N ASP A 179 -5.14 -6.99 11.53
CA ASP A 179 -4.81 -5.79 12.32
C ASP A 179 -3.96 -4.79 11.52
N ALA A 180 -2.99 -5.27 10.74
CA ALA A 180 -2.14 -4.42 9.90
C ALA A 180 -2.94 -3.62 8.85
N TRP A 181 -4.09 -4.13 8.43
CA TRP A 181 -4.90 -3.53 7.36
C TRP A 181 -6.11 -2.73 7.82
N ASP A 182 -6.33 -2.56 9.13
CA ASP A 182 -7.51 -1.86 9.68
C ASP A 182 -7.44 -0.32 9.77
#